data_AF-A0A4U3KVN0-F1
#
_entry.id   AF-A0A4U3KVN0-F1
#
_cell.length_a   1.000
_cell.length_b   1.000
_cell.length_c   1.000
_cell.angle_alpha   90.00
_cell.angle_beta   90.00
_cell.angle_gamma   90.00
#
_symmetry.space_group_name_H-M   'P 1'
#
loop_
_entity.id
_entity.type
_entity.pdbx_description
1 polymer ?
#
loop_
_entity_poly.entity_id
_entity_poly.type
_entity_poly.pdbx_seq_one_letter_code
_entity_poly.pdbx_strand_id
1 'polypeptide(L)'
;MIPFVIIAVVIVRVIISACKIAESNKTVARRFRKLRISSGKSLIANNFVDSKHLFIKLNKQLPNVMLINGIDVSQAVKLLEAKLNSSIKTVYKHKQFDFDEQQIVFNMMIIVTSDNRIIEVGNSYVELLYTAEHALWADYLANELAAFQLCSTATSFSKTVCVRGLPAGRTKN
;
A
#
# COMPACT_ATOMS: atom_id res chain seq x y z
N MET A 1 17.14 26.03 -49.39
CA MET A 1 17.81 26.24 -48.09
C MET A 1 16.88 26.18 -46.87
N ILE A 2 15.61 26.61 -46.98
CA ILE A 2 14.62 26.60 -45.89
C ILE A 2 14.33 25.19 -45.27
N PRO A 3 14.25 24.06 -46.01
CA PRO A 3 13.86 22.79 -45.40
C PRO A 3 14.93 22.21 -44.45
N PHE A 4 16.21 22.49 -44.69
CA PHE A 4 17.31 22.03 -43.83
C PHE A 4 17.27 22.69 -42.44
N VAL A 5 16.86 23.96 -42.37
CA VAL A 5 16.76 24.70 -41.10
C VAL A 5 15.64 24.13 -40.23
N ILE A 6 14.50 23.77 -40.83
CA ILE A 6 13.37 23.19 -40.09
C ILE A 6 13.73 21.83 -39.50
N ILE A 7 14.38 20.96 -40.30
CA ILE A 7 14.81 19.63 -39.84
C ILE A 7 15.80 19.75 -38.67
N ALA A 8 16.78 20.67 -38.76
CA ALA A 8 17.74 20.89 -37.69
C ALA A 8 17.07 21.34 -36.37
N VAL A 9 16.09 22.24 -36.43
CA VAL A 9 15.37 22.73 -35.24
C VAL A 9 14.55 21.63 -34.58
N VAL A 10 13.90 20.75 -35.35
CA VAL A 10 13.13 19.62 -34.81
C VAL A 10 14.05 18.62 -34.10
N ILE A 11 15.18 18.27 -34.71
CA ILE A 11 16.15 17.34 -34.11
C ILE A 11 16.67 17.90 -32.77
N VAL A 12 17.04 19.18 -32.73
CA VAL A 12 17.53 19.83 -31.51
C VAL A 12 16.47 19.80 -30.40
N ARG A 13 15.19 20.05 -30.71
CA ARG A 13 14.12 19.98 -29.71
C ARG A 13 13.86 18.57 -29.19
N VAL A 14 13.94 17.55 -30.05
CA VAL A 14 13.81 16.16 -29.64
C VAL A 14 14.94 15.76 -28.68
N ILE A 15 16.18 16.14 -28.98
CA ILE A 15 17.34 15.88 -28.13
C ILE A 15 17.18 16.58 -26.76
N ILE A 16 16.77 17.85 -26.75
CA ILE A 16 16.56 18.60 -25.50
C ILE A 16 15.45 17.96 -24.64
N SER A 17 14.33 17.54 -25.23
CA SER A 17 13.27 16.83 -24.50
C SER A 17 13.74 15.49 -23.94
N ALA A 18 14.49 14.70 -24.72
CA ALA A 18 15.03 13.42 -24.27
C ALA A 18 16.03 13.61 -23.09
N CYS A 19 16.88 14.63 -23.16
CA CYS A 19 17.81 14.97 -22.07
C CYS A 19 17.07 15.37 -20.77
N LYS A 20 16.00 16.18 -20.87
CA LYS A 20 15.21 16.58 -19.69
C LYS A 20 14.52 15.39 -19.01
N ILE A 21 14.01 14.43 -19.78
CA ILE A 21 13.39 13.21 -19.25
C ILE A 21 14.44 12.36 -18.50
N ALA A 22 15.66 12.28 -19.04
CA ALA A 22 16.75 11.53 -18.41
C ALA A 22 17.23 12.15 -17.08
N GLU A 23 17.24 13.47 -16.95
CA GLU A 23 17.64 14.15 -15.71
C GLU A 23 16.56 14.09 -14.60
N SER A 24 15.29 14.12 -14.97
CA SER A 24 14.18 13.95 -14.03
C SER A 24 14.28 12.60 -13.29
N ASN A 25 14.60 11.52 -14.00
CA ASN A 25 14.76 10.18 -13.41
C ASN A 25 15.96 10.07 -12.46
N LYS A 26 17.07 10.78 -12.70
CA LYS A 26 18.26 10.74 -11.83
C LYS A 26 18.02 11.40 -10.46
N THR A 27 17.17 12.43 -10.43
CA THR A 27 16.88 13.19 -9.21
C THR A 27 15.97 12.39 -8.27
N VAL A 28 15.02 11.64 -8.83
CA VAL A 28 14.18 10.68 -8.10
C VAL A 28 15.04 9.56 -7.51
N ALA A 29 15.92 8.95 -8.31
CA ALA A 29 16.81 7.87 -7.85
C ALA A 29 17.76 8.28 -6.70
N ARG A 30 18.25 9.53 -6.69
CA ARG A 30 19.10 10.05 -5.61
C ARG A 30 18.36 10.20 -4.27
N ARG A 31 17.07 10.54 -4.27
CA ARG A 31 16.28 10.66 -3.03
C ARG A 31 16.07 9.31 -2.36
N PHE A 32 15.87 8.24 -3.13
CA PHE A 32 15.67 6.89 -2.57
C PHE A 32 16.96 6.23 -2.05
N ARG A 33 18.14 6.67 -2.50
CA ARG A 33 19.43 6.16 -1.98
C ARG A 33 19.69 6.56 -0.52
N LYS A 34 19.05 7.64 -0.04
CA LYS A 34 19.08 8.06 1.37
C LYS A 34 18.12 7.27 2.28
N LEU A 35 17.21 6.47 1.72
CA LEU A 35 16.35 5.56 2.49
C LEU A 35 17.01 4.19 2.72
N ARG A 36 18.35 4.12 2.66
CA ARG A 36 19.10 2.93 3.06
C ARG A 36 19.05 2.84 4.58
N ILE A 37 18.02 2.18 5.10
CA ILE A 37 17.88 1.86 6.52
C ILE A 37 19.11 1.02 6.91
N SER A 38 20.07 1.68 7.57
CA SER A 38 21.38 1.12 7.92
C SER A 38 21.37 0.39 9.26
N SER A 39 20.29 0.50 10.05
CA SER A 39 20.21 -0.08 11.39
C SER A 39 19.18 -1.21 11.43
N GLY A 40 19.66 -2.45 11.39
CA GLY A 40 18.82 -3.64 11.61
C GLY A 40 18.10 -3.67 12.96
N LYS A 41 18.53 -2.83 13.93
CA LYS A 41 17.90 -2.70 15.25
C LYS A 41 16.42 -2.26 15.20
N SER A 42 16.01 -1.49 14.19
CA SER A 42 14.61 -1.08 14.03
C SER A 42 13.70 -2.18 13.46
N LEU A 43 14.28 -3.24 12.86
CA LEU A 43 13.53 -4.37 12.30
C LEU A 43 13.18 -5.42 13.37
N ILE A 44 13.73 -5.30 14.58
CA ILE A 44 13.68 -6.32 15.63
C ILE A 44 12.93 -5.81 16.89
N ALA A 45 12.68 -4.49 17.01
CA ALA A 45 12.09 -3.90 18.21
C ALA A 45 10.59 -4.21 18.38
N ASN A 46 9.89 -4.48 17.27
CA ASN A 46 8.57 -5.09 17.27
C ASN A 46 8.76 -6.50 16.72
N ASN A 47 8.05 -7.50 17.22
CA ASN A 47 8.19 -8.92 16.83
C ASN A 47 8.01 -9.22 15.32
N PHE A 48 7.86 -8.18 14.48
CA PHE A 48 7.82 -8.20 13.02
C PHE A 48 8.49 -6.99 12.35
N VAL A 49 8.80 -7.16 11.07
CA VAL A 49 8.95 -6.05 10.11
C VAL A 49 7.57 -5.40 9.94
N ASP A 50 7.43 -4.16 10.38
CA ASP A 50 6.26 -3.30 10.12
C ASP A 50 5.83 -3.40 8.65
N SER A 51 4.54 -3.67 8.38
CA SER A 51 4.02 -3.92 7.03
C SER A 51 4.22 -2.74 6.08
N LYS A 52 4.16 -1.50 6.59
CA LYS A 52 4.39 -0.26 5.84
C LYS A 52 5.88 -0.16 5.48
N HIS A 53 6.77 -0.50 6.41
CA HIS A 53 8.19 -0.62 6.12
C HIS A 53 8.49 -1.70 5.08
N LEU A 54 7.84 -2.87 5.20
CA LEU A 54 7.95 -3.95 4.22
C LEU A 54 7.49 -3.47 2.84
N PHE A 55 6.36 -2.76 2.77
CA PHE A 55 5.83 -2.18 1.54
C PHE A 55 6.83 -1.21 0.89
N ILE A 56 7.37 -0.25 1.65
CA ILE A 56 8.36 0.71 1.14
C ILE A 56 9.62 -0.01 0.66
N LYS A 57 10.05 -1.05 1.38
CA LYS A 57 11.22 -1.85 1.03
C LYS A 57 11.03 -2.58 -0.30
N LEU A 58 9.87 -3.18 -0.53
CA LEU A 58 9.54 -3.94 -1.74
C LEU A 58 9.26 -3.02 -2.93
N ASN A 59 8.49 -1.94 -2.71
CA ASN A 59 7.90 -1.13 -3.78
C ASN A 59 8.64 0.17 -4.08
N LYS A 60 9.57 0.58 -3.22
CA LYS A 60 10.30 1.86 -3.32
C LYS A 60 9.40 3.09 -3.38
N GLN A 61 8.20 2.99 -2.81
CA GLN A 61 7.22 4.06 -2.72
C GLN A 61 6.39 3.93 -1.45
N LEU A 62 5.71 5.01 -1.07
CA LEU A 62 4.83 5.02 0.11
C LEU A 62 3.51 4.31 -0.22
N PRO A 63 2.96 3.50 0.70
CA PRO A 63 1.64 2.90 0.53
C PRO A 63 0.53 3.92 0.76
N ASN A 64 -0.55 3.77 0.00
CA ASN A 64 -1.89 4.12 0.47
C ASN A 64 -2.33 3.04 1.46
N VAL A 65 -3.00 3.46 2.53
CA VAL A 65 -3.37 2.58 3.64
C VAL A 65 -4.87 2.66 3.86
N MET A 66 -5.54 1.51 3.88
CA MET A 66 -6.96 1.40 4.22
C MET A 66 -7.12 0.42 5.39
N LEU A 67 -7.66 0.92 6.49
CA LEU A 67 -7.87 0.14 7.71
C LEU A 67 -9.33 -0.25 7.86
N ILE A 68 -9.58 -1.55 8.06
CA ILE A 68 -10.90 -2.14 8.28
C ILE A 68 -10.90 -2.74 9.68
N ASN A 69 -11.60 -2.11 10.61
CA ASN A 69 -11.65 -2.53 12.02
C ASN A 69 -12.93 -3.31 12.33
N GLY A 70 -12.89 -4.07 13.43
CA GLY A 70 -14.07 -4.76 13.97
C GLY A 70 -14.54 -5.90 13.08
N ILE A 71 -13.61 -6.64 12.47
CA ILE A 71 -13.90 -7.73 11.54
C ILE A 71 -13.67 -9.11 12.20
N ASP A 72 -14.47 -10.10 11.83
CA ASP A 72 -14.18 -11.51 12.13
C ASP A 72 -12.98 -11.96 11.30
N VAL A 73 -11.82 -12.01 11.96
CA VAL A 73 -10.54 -12.37 11.35
C VAL A 73 -10.53 -13.79 10.80
N SER A 74 -11.24 -14.72 11.41
CA SER A 74 -11.28 -16.12 10.93
C SER A 74 -11.96 -16.19 9.56
N GLN A 75 -13.08 -15.47 9.40
CA GLN A 75 -13.79 -15.38 8.12
C GLN A 75 -13.00 -14.57 7.09
N ALA A 76 -12.39 -13.46 7.52
CA ALA A 76 -11.55 -12.64 6.65
C ALA A 76 -10.39 -13.45 6.06
N VAL A 77 -9.66 -14.22 6.89
CA VAL A 77 -8.55 -15.07 6.42
C VAL A 77 -9.03 -16.11 5.42
N LYS A 78 -10.17 -16.77 5.67
CA LYS A 78 -10.76 -17.73 4.72
C LYS A 78 -11.10 -17.07 3.37
N LEU A 79 -11.70 -15.88 3.39
CA LEU A 79 -12.00 -15.14 2.16
C LEU A 79 -10.71 -14.77 1.42
N LEU A 80 -9.69 -14.30 2.12
CA LEU A 80 -8.41 -13.92 1.55
C LEU A 80 -7.69 -15.13 0.92
N GLU A 81 -7.62 -16.25 1.63
CA GLU A 81 -7.04 -17.49 1.10
C GLU A 81 -7.81 -17.98 -0.13
N ALA A 82 -9.14 -17.92 -0.14
CA ALA A 82 -9.95 -18.34 -1.28
C ALA A 82 -9.80 -17.42 -2.51
N LYS A 83 -9.83 -16.09 -2.32
CA LYS A 83 -9.82 -15.11 -3.41
C LYS A 83 -8.42 -14.86 -3.97
N LEU A 84 -7.39 -14.91 -3.12
CA LEU A 84 -6.06 -14.45 -3.47
C LEU A 84 -5.06 -15.59 -3.69
N ASN A 85 -5.42 -16.86 -3.48
CA ASN A 85 -4.50 -18.00 -3.51
C ASN A 85 -3.48 -17.96 -4.67
N SER A 86 -3.96 -17.70 -5.89
CA SER A 86 -3.13 -17.64 -7.10
C SER A 86 -2.20 -16.43 -7.18
N SER A 87 -2.48 -15.38 -6.42
CA SER A 87 -1.72 -14.14 -6.36
C SER A 87 -0.83 -14.02 -5.12
N ILE A 88 -0.93 -14.95 -4.16
CA ILE A 88 -0.10 -14.91 -2.95
C ILE A 88 1.35 -15.25 -3.32
N LYS A 89 2.25 -14.31 -3.07
CA LYS A 89 3.70 -14.49 -3.25
C LYS A 89 4.35 -15.05 -1.99
N THR A 90 3.99 -14.50 -0.83
CA THR A 90 4.56 -14.90 0.47
C THR A 90 3.58 -14.57 1.58
N VAL A 91 3.52 -15.41 2.60
CA VAL A 91 2.75 -15.15 3.82
C VAL A 91 3.69 -15.21 5.01
N TYR A 92 3.70 -14.14 5.79
CA TYR A 92 4.39 -14.07 7.07
C TYR A 92 3.37 -14.22 8.20
N LYS A 93 3.59 -15.14 9.14
CA LYS A 93 2.68 -15.38 10.26
C LYS A 93 3.42 -15.18 11.57
N HIS A 94 2.85 -14.36 12.46
CA HIS A 94 3.28 -14.26 13.85
C HIS A 94 2.30 -15.06 14.71
N LYS A 95 2.84 -16.02 15.47
CA LYS A 95 2.09 -16.80 16.43
C LYS A 95 2.78 -16.69 17.78
N GLN A 96 1.99 -16.60 18.83
CA GLN A 96 2.48 -16.62 20.20
C GLN A 96 2.01 -17.91 20.87
N PHE A 97 2.84 -18.47 21.74
CA PHE A 97 2.42 -19.57 22.60
C PHE A 97 1.86 -18.97 23.89
N ASP A 98 0.61 -19.27 24.20
CA ASP A 98 -0.01 -18.96 25.48
C ASP A 98 0.34 -20.08 26.46
N PHE A 99 1.04 -19.75 27.54
CA PHE A 99 1.46 -20.73 28.55
C PHE A 99 0.32 -21.15 29.47
N ASP A 100 -0.65 -20.27 29.71
CA ASP A 100 -1.78 -20.52 30.60
C ASP A 100 -2.77 -21.46 29.93
N GLU A 101 -3.06 -21.21 28.66
CA GLU A 101 -3.96 -22.03 27.84
C GLU A 101 -3.23 -23.18 27.11
N GLN A 102 -1.90 -23.23 27.21
CA GLN A 102 -1.02 -24.19 26.53
C GLN A 102 -1.28 -24.32 25.01
N GLN A 103 -1.63 -23.21 24.35
CA GLN A 103 -2.01 -23.21 22.95
C GLN A 103 -1.30 -22.13 22.14
N ILE A 104 -1.16 -22.39 20.83
CA ILE A 104 -0.60 -21.41 19.89
C ILE A 104 -1.71 -20.46 19.45
N VAL A 105 -1.62 -19.21 19.85
CA VAL A 105 -2.57 -18.15 19.51
C VAL A 105 -2.07 -17.38 18.28
N PHE A 106 -2.98 -17.15 17.33
CA PHE A 106 -2.74 -16.28 16.20
C PHE A 106 -2.68 -14.81 16.65
N ASN A 107 -1.64 -14.10 16.25
CA ASN A 107 -1.48 -12.68 16.60
C ASN A 107 -1.56 -11.79 15.35
N MET A 108 -0.80 -12.12 14.31
CA MET A 108 -0.76 -11.30 13.09
C MET A 108 -0.37 -12.10 11.86
N MET A 109 -0.88 -11.72 10.70
CA MET A 109 -0.49 -12.24 9.39
C MET A 109 -0.20 -11.08 8.45
N ILE A 110 0.87 -11.19 7.67
CA ILE A 110 1.15 -10.28 6.56
C ILE A 110 1.20 -11.11 5.27
N ILE A 111 0.30 -10.82 4.35
CA ILE A 111 0.20 -11.45 3.03
C ILE A 111 0.79 -10.48 2.01
N VAL A 112 1.77 -10.94 1.24
CA VAL A 112 2.35 -10.21 0.11
C VAL A 112 1.86 -10.85 -1.18
N THR A 113 1.25 -10.05 -2.05
CA THR A 113 0.78 -10.53 -3.37
C THR A 113 1.85 -10.36 -4.45
N SER A 114 1.69 -11.03 -5.59
CA SER A 114 2.59 -11.00 -6.74
C SER A 114 2.67 -9.62 -7.42
N ASP A 115 1.59 -8.85 -7.34
CA ASP A 115 1.46 -7.47 -7.79
C ASP A 115 1.74 -6.46 -6.67
N ASN A 116 2.56 -6.83 -5.69
CA ASN A 116 3.19 -5.91 -4.75
C ASN A 116 2.23 -5.19 -3.77
N ARG A 117 1.02 -5.73 -3.58
CA ARG A 117 0.09 -5.29 -2.52
C ARG A 117 0.43 -6.05 -1.24
N ILE A 118 0.11 -5.45 -0.10
CA ILE A 118 0.29 -6.09 1.20
C ILE A 118 -1.02 -6.00 1.97
N ILE A 119 -1.38 -7.12 2.61
CA ILE A 119 -2.53 -7.22 3.49
C ILE A 119 -2.01 -7.63 4.85
N GLU A 120 -2.20 -6.79 5.85
CA GLU A 120 -1.96 -7.12 7.24
C GLU A 120 -3.28 -7.50 7.91
N VAL A 121 -3.29 -8.64 8.59
CA VAL A 121 -4.42 -9.14 9.35
C VAL A 121 -3.99 -9.23 10.80
N GLY A 122 -4.55 -8.37 11.65
CA GLY A 122 -4.34 -8.41 13.10
C GLY A 122 -5.43 -9.20 13.81
N ASN A 123 -5.56 -9.01 15.13
CA ASN A 123 -6.56 -9.71 15.95
C ASN A 123 -8.02 -9.33 15.66
N SER A 124 -8.28 -8.11 15.18
CA SER A 124 -9.63 -7.60 14.95
C SER A 124 -9.71 -6.60 13.80
N TYR A 125 -8.70 -6.59 12.93
CA TYR A 125 -8.61 -5.65 11.82
C TYR A 125 -7.89 -6.25 10.63
N VAL A 126 -8.13 -5.64 9.48
CA VAL A 126 -7.36 -5.85 8.25
C VAL A 126 -6.87 -4.49 7.76
N GLU A 127 -5.58 -4.37 7.48
CA GLU A 127 -4.98 -3.19 6.86
C GLU A 127 -4.53 -3.54 5.43
N LEU A 128 -5.01 -2.79 4.44
CA LEU A 128 -4.65 -2.92 3.04
C LEU A 128 -3.61 -1.85 2.69
N LEU A 129 -2.46 -2.29 2.19
CA LEU A 129 -1.38 -1.42 1.72
C LEU A 129 -1.24 -1.58 0.21
N TYR A 130 -1.40 -0.48 -0.51
CA TYR A 130 -1.50 -0.49 -1.97
C TYR A 130 -0.97 0.79 -2.59
N THR A 131 -0.82 0.80 -3.91
CA THR A 131 -0.40 1.97 -4.70
C THR A 131 -1.62 2.63 -5.34
N ALA A 132 -1.52 3.86 -5.87
CA ALA A 132 -2.68 4.58 -6.40
C ALA A 132 -3.42 3.83 -7.54
N GLU A 133 -2.69 3.09 -8.38
CA GLU A 133 -3.21 2.22 -9.45
C GLU A 133 -4.07 1.05 -8.93
N HIS A 134 -3.93 0.66 -7.66
CA HIS A 134 -4.66 -0.44 -7.05
C HIS A 134 -5.83 0.02 -6.16
N ALA A 135 -6.27 1.27 -6.27
CA ALA A 135 -7.36 1.81 -5.45
C ALA A 135 -8.67 1.02 -5.62
N LEU A 136 -9.06 0.70 -6.86
CA LEU A 136 -10.28 -0.09 -7.14
C LEU A 136 -10.22 -1.49 -6.53
N TRP A 137 -9.03 -2.09 -6.48
CA TRP A 137 -8.84 -3.37 -5.80
C TRP A 137 -9.06 -3.24 -4.29
N ALA A 138 -8.52 -2.19 -3.68
CA ALA A 138 -8.66 -1.96 -2.25
C ALA A 138 -10.13 -1.74 -1.88
N ASP A 139 -10.85 -0.92 -2.66
CA ASP A 139 -12.28 -0.68 -2.48
C ASP A 139 -13.10 -1.97 -2.63
N TYR A 140 -12.81 -2.77 -3.67
CA TYR A 140 -13.48 -4.06 -3.88
C TYR A 140 -13.26 -5.00 -2.69
N LEU A 141 -12.00 -5.19 -2.27
CA LEU A 141 -11.67 -6.09 -1.18
C LEU A 141 -12.23 -5.62 0.16
N ALA A 142 -12.23 -4.31 0.41
CA ALA A 142 -12.81 -3.73 1.62
C ALA A 142 -14.32 -3.95 1.70
N ASN A 143 -15.05 -3.85 0.59
CA ASN A 143 -16.48 -4.14 0.54
C ASN A 143 -16.78 -5.62 0.84
N GLU A 144 -15.98 -6.54 0.30
CA GLU A 144 -16.11 -7.97 0.60
C GLU A 144 -15.81 -8.27 2.08
N LEU A 145 -14.77 -7.64 2.64
CA LEU A 145 -14.41 -7.78 4.04
C LEU A 145 -15.44 -7.15 4.98
N ALA A 146 -16.13 -6.08 4.56
CA ALA A 146 -17.17 -5.44 5.35
C ALA A 146 -18.36 -6.37 5.68
N ALA A 147 -18.57 -7.42 4.87
CA ALA A 147 -19.58 -8.45 5.15
C ALA A 147 -19.30 -9.24 6.45
N PHE A 148 -18.06 -9.20 6.95
CA PHE A 148 -17.64 -9.88 8.18
C PHE A 148 -17.45 -8.92 9.35
N GLN A 149 -18.00 -7.70 9.29
CA GLN A 149 -18.01 -6.82 10.44
C GLN A 149 -18.73 -7.53 11.59
N LEU A 150 -18.00 -7.73 12.68
CA LEU A 150 -18.60 -8.10 13.96
C LEU A 150 -19.56 -6.97 14.29
N CYS A 151 -20.83 -7.30 14.44
CA CYS A 151 -21.86 -6.34 14.85
C CYS A 151 -21.44 -5.78 16.20
N SER A 152 -20.72 -4.65 16.18
CA SER A 152 -20.26 -3.99 17.37
C SER A 152 -21.51 -3.57 18.10
N THR A 153 -21.77 -4.18 19.26
CA THR A 153 -22.76 -3.67 20.19
C THR A 153 -22.46 -2.19 20.43
N ALA A 154 -23.30 -1.35 19.81
CA ALA A 154 -23.31 0.10 19.76
C ALA A 154 -22.24 0.82 20.59
N THR A 155 -21.12 1.19 19.95
CA THR A 155 -20.41 2.42 20.33
C THR A 155 -20.20 3.22 19.05
N SER A 156 -21.18 4.08 18.77
CA SER A 156 -21.34 4.88 17.57
C SER A 156 -20.23 5.92 17.42
N PHE A 157 -19.17 5.59 16.68
CA PHE A 157 -18.29 6.60 16.09
C PHE A 157 -18.89 7.10 14.77
N SER A 158 -19.97 7.88 14.87
CA SER A 158 -20.39 8.75 13.76
C SER A 158 -19.58 10.03 13.82
N LYS A 159 -18.55 10.12 12.99
CA LYS A 159 -18.09 11.42 12.50
C LYS A 159 -17.59 11.30 11.07
N THR A 160 -18.55 11.32 10.14
CA THR A 160 -18.28 11.67 8.75
C THR A 160 -17.63 13.05 8.73
N VAL A 161 -16.32 13.11 8.56
CA VAL A 161 -15.65 14.37 8.21
C VAL A 161 -16.02 14.64 6.76
N CYS A 162 -17.07 15.42 6.55
CA CYS A 162 -17.39 15.98 5.25
C CYS A 162 -16.24 16.92 4.88
N VAL A 163 -15.33 16.47 4.00
CA VAL A 163 -14.28 17.33 3.43
C VAL A 163 -14.97 18.26 2.43
N ARG A 164 -15.60 19.32 2.94
CA ARG A 164 -16.02 20.46 2.12
C ARG A 164 -14.77 21.24 1.74
N GLY A 165 -14.39 21.18 0.48
CA GLY A 165 -13.53 22.20 -0.10
C GLY A 165 -12.48 21.70 -1.07
N LEU A 166 -12.89 21.30 -2.27
CA LEU A 166 -12.08 21.59 -3.46
C LEU A 166 -12.80 22.72 -4.21
N PRO A 167 -12.33 23.97 -4.16
CA PRO A 167 -12.93 25.04 -4.95
C PRO A 167 -12.72 24.74 -6.44
N ALA A 168 -13.83 24.62 -7.16
CA ALA A 168 -13.82 24.49 -8.61
C ALA A 168 -13.04 25.68 -9.23
N GLY A 169 -12.07 25.34 -10.07
CA GLY A 169 -11.20 26.30 -10.73
C GLY A 169 -11.99 27.37 -11.47
N ARG A 170 -11.67 28.62 -11.16
CA ARG A 170 -12.14 29.83 -11.81
C ARG A 170 -11.67 29.84 -13.27
N THR A 171 -12.59 29.67 -14.22
CA THR A 171 -12.34 29.96 -15.64
C THR A 171 -12.04 31.45 -15.78
N LYS A 172 -10.87 31.78 -16.34
CA LYS A 172 -10.54 33.14 -16.79
C LYS A 172 -11.00 33.26 -18.24
N ASN A 173 -11.86 34.24 -18.50
CA ASN A 173 -12.10 34.81 -19.83
C ASN A 173 -10.85 35.53 -20.33
#